data_AF-A0A068U838-F1
#
_entry.id   AF-A0A068U838-F1
#
_cell.length_a   1.000
_cell.length_b   1.000
_cell.length_c   1.000
_cell.angle_alpha   90.00
_cell.angle_beta   90.00
_cell.angle_gamma   90.00
#
_symmetry.space_group_name_H-M   'P 1'
#
loop_
_entity.id
_entity.type
_entity.pdbx_description
1 polymer ?
#
loop_
_entity_poly.entity_id
_entity_poly.type
_entity_poly.pdbx_seq_one_letter_code
_entity_poly.pdbx_strand_id
1 'polypeptide(L)'
;MDEAHEKVQSQNGPIEFLQRSKFYELAAILVDGSLNIVEEEEDIQETNRKKMLSDLTEIKHWLQRRIAEMRILIIEKDKELMERVENELKLRRAAELNARDLAYLREKLETERTKGADLPDYIPSSEEIEDDRAQGGDICELKSSVDQQVLNIKQKLEDEHQILTRRIRGRSSSFEIDILKGTLDLAFKMLQSAEVFPLEKQWT
;
A
#
# COMPACT_ATOMS: atom_id res chain seq x y z
N MET A 1 -33.66 3.20 -9.51
CA MET A 1 -33.12 1.86 -9.79
C MET A 1 -31.65 1.71 -9.42
N ASP A 2 -30.95 2.80 -9.09
CA ASP A 2 -29.51 2.78 -8.77
C ASP A 2 -29.18 2.08 -7.43
N GLU A 3 -30.13 2.07 -6.51
CA GLU A 3 -30.02 1.42 -5.18
C GLU A 3 -29.86 -0.12 -5.24
N ALA A 4 -30.30 -0.74 -6.34
CA ALA A 4 -30.13 -2.17 -6.57
C ALA A 4 -28.74 -2.52 -7.14
N HIS A 5 -28.01 -1.53 -7.67
CA HIS A 5 -26.68 -1.75 -8.24
C HIS A 5 -25.56 -1.56 -7.22
N GLU A 6 -25.70 -0.63 -6.27
CA GLU A 6 -24.73 -0.46 -5.17
C GLU A 6 -24.64 -1.71 -4.27
N LYS A 7 -25.79 -2.34 -3.95
CA LYS A 7 -25.82 -3.53 -3.09
C LYS A 7 -25.21 -4.79 -3.71
N VAL A 8 -25.01 -4.82 -5.04
CA VAL A 8 -24.50 -6.01 -5.76
C VAL A 8 -23.01 -5.89 -6.10
N GLN A 9 -22.45 -4.68 -6.16
CA GLN A 9 -21.00 -4.50 -6.37
C GLN A 9 -20.15 -5.09 -5.24
N SER A 10 -20.69 -5.21 -4.02
CA SER A 10 -19.95 -5.75 -2.87
C SER A 10 -19.97 -7.29 -2.77
N GLN A 11 -20.76 -8.00 -3.59
CA GLN A 11 -21.06 -9.42 -3.35
C GLN A 11 -20.66 -10.40 -4.46
N ASN A 12 -20.43 -9.93 -5.69
CA ASN A 12 -20.20 -10.83 -6.82
C ASN A 12 -18.71 -11.06 -7.10
N GLY A 13 -18.34 -12.32 -7.37
CA GLY A 13 -16.95 -12.70 -7.68
C GLY A 13 -16.47 -12.13 -9.03
N PRO A 14 -15.14 -12.09 -9.30
CA PRO A 14 -14.58 -11.51 -10.53
C PRO A 14 -15.18 -12.09 -11.82
N ILE A 15 -15.53 -13.39 -11.80
CA ILE A 15 -16.12 -14.11 -12.94
C ILE A 15 -17.54 -13.64 -13.21
N GLU A 16 -18.35 -13.45 -12.16
CA GLU A 16 -19.74 -13.03 -12.28
C GLU A 16 -19.85 -11.58 -12.81
N PHE A 17 -18.91 -10.72 -12.43
CA PHE A 17 -18.82 -9.35 -12.95
C PHE A 17 -18.55 -9.33 -14.46
N LEU A 18 -17.59 -10.13 -14.94
CA LEU A 18 -17.28 -10.24 -16.36
C LEU A 18 -18.43 -10.88 -17.16
N GLN A 19 -19.11 -11.89 -16.59
CA GLN A 19 -20.31 -12.48 -17.19
C GLN A 19 -21.43 -11.45 -17.34
N ARG A 20 -21.61 -10.58 -16.33
CA ARG A 20 -22.58 -9.49 -16.37
C ARG A 20 -22.23 -8.44 -17.43
N SER A 21 -20.96 -8.16 -17.66
CA SER A 21 -20.52 -7.29 -18.78
C SER A 21 -20.97 -7.86 -20.12
N LYS A 22 -20.73 -9.15 -20.35
CA LYS A 22 -21.14 -9.85 -21.58
C LYS A 22 -22.65 -9.87 -21.74
N PHE A 23 -23.39 -10.03 -20.65
CA PHE A 23 -24.85 -9.96 -20.67
C PHE A 23 -25.35 -8.62 -21.22
N TYR A 24 -24.80 -7.50 -20.75
CA TYR A 24 -25.22 -6.18 -21.25
C TYR A 24 -24.86 -5.97 -22.73
N GLU A 25 -23.70 -6.46 -23.19
CA GLU A 25 -23.34 -6.40 -24.61
C GLU A 25 -24.31 -7.19 -25.49
N LEU A 26 -24.69 -8.41 -25.07
CA LEU A 26 -25.68 -9.21 -25.78
C LEU A 26 -27.07 -8.55 -25.75
N ALA A 27 -27.47 -7.99 -24.61
CA ALA A 27 -28.74 -7.27 -24.50
C ALA A 27 -28.79 -6.06 -25.42
N ALA A 28 -27.67 -5.31 -25.57
CA ALA A 28 -27.60 -4.17 -26.48
C ALA A 28 -27.78 -4.61 -27.95
N ILE A 29 -27.16 -5.72 -28.35
CA ILE A 29 -27.34 -6.29 -29.70
C ILE A 29 -28.80 -6.71 -29.94
N LEU A 30 -29.44 -7.33 -28.95
CA LEU A 30 -30.85 -7.72 -29.04
C LEU A 30 -31.78 -6.50 -29.16
N VAL A 31 -31.50 -5.43 -28.41
CA VAL A 31 -32.25 -4.17 -28.50
C VAL A 31 -32.04 -3.50 -29.86
N ASP A 32 -30.82 -3.49 -30.38
CA ASP A 32 -30.54 -2.98 -31.74
C ASP A 32 -31.27 -3.81 -32.81
N GLY A 33 -31.25 -5.13 -32.70
CA GLY A 33 -31.97 -6.00 -33.63
C GLY A 33 -33.49 -5.79 -33.58
N SER A 34 -34.04 -5.59 -32.38
CA SER A 34 -35.48 -5.34 -32.21
C SER A 34 -35.89 -3.93 -32.64
N LEU A 35 -35.02 -2.91 -32.54
CA LEU A 35 -35.25 -1.60 -33.17
C LEU A 35 -35.42 -1.74 -34.68
N ASN A 36 -34.50 -2.45 -35.34
CA ASN A 36 -34.56 -2.66 -36.79
C ASN A 36 -35.86 -3.38 -37.21
N ILE A 37 -36.26 -4.43 -36.47
CA ILE A 37 -37.50 -5.16 -36.76
C ILE A 37 -38.72 -4.25 -36.65
N VAL A 38 -38.80 -3.42 -35.60
CA VAL A 38 -39.94 -2.51 -35.38
C VAL A 38 -39.97 -1.37 -36.39
N GLU A 39 -38.82 -0.96 -36.92
CA GLU A 39 -38.74 0.03 -38.01
C GLU A 39 -39.23 -0.53 -39.35
N GLU A 40 -38.91 -1.80 -39.65
CA GLU A 40 -39.28 -2.48 -40.91
C GLU A 40 -40.73 -3.00 -40.93
N GLU A 41 -41.36 -3.18 -39.76
CA GLU A 41 -42.71 -3.75 -39.64
C GLU A 41 -43.81 -2.73 -40.01
N GLU A 42 -44.55 -3.02 -41.08
CA GLU A 42 -45.66 -2.18 -41.58
C GLU A 42 -47.03 -2.54 -40.96
N ASP A 43 -47.16 -3.71 -40.34
CA ASP A 43 -48.43 -4.22 -39.77
C ASP A 43 -48.78 -3.62 -38.39
N ILE A 44 -47.87 -2.83 -37.79
CA ILE A 44 -48.06 -2.23 -36.47
C ILE A 44 -48.73 -0.85 -36.59
N GLN A 45 -49.74 -0.58 -35.76
CA GLN A 45 -50.31 0.76 -35.64
C GLN A 45 -49.23 1.82 -35.33
N GLU A 46 -49.23 2.90 -36.11
CA GLU A 46 -48.22 3.98 -36.05
C GLU A 46 -47.94 4.53 -34.64
N THR A 47 -48.98 4.68 -33.82
CA THR A 47 -48.87 5.17 -32.43
C THR A 47 -48.16 4.17 -31.53
N ASN A 48 -48.45 2.88 -31.68
CA ASN A 48 -47.80 1.81 -30.94
C ASN A 48 -46.35 1.64 -31.40
N ARG A 49 -46.10 1.73 -32.70
CA ARG A 49 -44.76 1.70 -33.29
C ARG A 49 -43.87 2.80 -32.72
N LYS A 50 -44.35 4.06 -32.73
CA LYS A 50 -43.62 5.20 -32.15
C LYS A 50 -43.29 5.00 -30.67
N LYS A 51 -44.24 4.48 -29.89
CA LYS A 51 -44.03 4.20 -28.47
C LYS A 51 -42.95 3.13 -28.28
N MET A 52 -43.04 2.01 -29.00
CA MET A 52 -42.04 0.94 -28.93
C MET A 52 -40.64 1.43 -29.31
N LEU A 53 -40.52 2.21 -30.39
CA LEU A 53 -39.23 2.79 -30.78
C LEU A 53 -38.65 3.72 -29.72
N SER A 54 -39.50 4.54 -29.07
CA SER A 54 -39.08 5.37 -27.94
C SER A 54 -38.56 4.52 -26.78
N ASP A 55 -39.33 3.52 -26.34
CA ASP A 55 -38.98 2.65 -25.22
C ASP A 55 -37.68 1.87 -25.50
N LEU A 56 -37.52 1.31 -26.70
CA LEU A 56 -36.30 0.61 -27.10
C LEU A 56 -35.09 1.55 -27.17
N THR A 57 -35.27 2.80 -27.65
CA THR A 57 -34.20 3.79 -27.70
C THR A 57 -33.73 4.18 -26.29
N GLU A 58 -34.66 4.32 -25.34
CA GLU A 58 -34.33 4.56 -23.93
C GLU A 58 -33.52 3.39 -23.34
N ILE A 59 -33.99 2.16 -23.55
CA ILE A 59 -33.29 0.94 -23.08
C ILE A 59 -31.89 0.85 -23.71
N LYS A 60 -31.76 1.14 -25.01
CA LYS A 60 -30.46 1.16 -25.72
C LYS A 60 -29.50 2.14 -25.06
N HIS A 61 -29.92 3.38 -24.84
CA HIS A 61 -29.07 4.39 -24.20
C HIS A 61 -28.69 4.00 -22.77
N TRP A 62 -29.63 3.41 -22.02
CA TRP A 62 -29.36 2.92 -20.68
C TRP A 62 -28.32 1.78 -20.68
N LEU A 63 -28.45 0.79 -21.57
CA LEU A 63 -27.49 -0.30 -21.72
C LEU A 63 -26.11 0.22 -22.14
N GLN A 64 -26.06 1.14 -23.10
CA GLN A 64 -24.81 1.75 -23.56
C GLN A 64 -24.07 2.46 -22.43
N ARG A 65 -24.79 3.26 -21.62
CA ARG A 65 -24.20 3.91 -20.44
C ARG A 65 -23.62 2.87 -19.48
N ARG A 66 -24.39 1.82 -19.17
CA ARG A 66 -23.96 0.76 -18.26
C ARG A 66 -22.72 0.02 -18.78
N ILE A 67 -22.66 -0.28 -20.08
CA ILE A 67 -21.50 -0.93 -20.69
C ILE A 67 -20.27 -0.02 -20.59
N ALA A 68 -20.41 1.28 -20.85
CA ALA A 68 -19.31 2.23 -20.74
C ALA A 68 -18.76 2.31 -19.30
N GLU A 69 -19.64 2.42 -18.30
CA GLU A 69 -19.26 2.39 -16.87
C GLU A 69 -18.50 1.12 -16.50
N MET A 70 -18.99 -0.04 -16.94
CA MET A 70 -18.32 -1.32 -16.66
C MET A 70 -16.97 -1.43 -17.36
N ARG A 71 -16.83 -0.93 -18.59
CA ARG A 71 -15.54 -0.92 -19.30
C ARG A 71 -14.50 -0.10 -18.55
N ILE A 72 -14.88 1.06 -18.02
CA ILE A 72 -13.97 1.89 -17.20
C ILE A 72 -13.50 1.09 -15.97
N LEU A 73 -14.44 0.47 -15.25
CA LEU A 73 -14.11 -0.34 -14.06
C LEU A 73 -13.19 -1.53 -14.39
N ILE A 74 -13.40 -2.21 -15.53
CA ILE A 74 -12.53 -3.31 -15.97
C ILE A 74 -11.10 -2.78 -16.22
N ILE A 75 -10.97 -1.68 -16.97
CA ILE A 75 -9.66 -1.09 -17.30
C ILE A 75 -8.91 -0.67 -16.03
N GLU A 76 -9.61 -0.03 -15.08
CA GLU A 76 -9.01 0.37 -13.80
C GLU A 76 -8.51 -0.84 -13.01
N LYS A 77 -9.30 -1.92 -12.97
CA LYS A 77 -8.91 -3.16 -12.27
C LYS A 77 -7.75 -3.87 -12.96
N ASP A 78 -7.73 -3.91 -14.28
CA ASP A 78 -6.61 -4.49 -15.04
C ASP A 78 -5.31 -3.72 -14.79
N LYS A 79 -5.39 -2.38 -14.73
CA LYS A 79 -4.25 -1.54 -14.35
C LYS A 79 -3.77 -1.84 -12.93
N GLU A 80 -4.69 -1.92 -11.96
CA GLU A 80 -4.36 -2.26 -10.57
C GLU A 80 -3.67 -3.63 -10.48
N LEU A 81 -4.16 -4.63 -11.22
CA LEU A 81 -3.56 -5.96 -11.27
C LEU A 81 -2.16 -5.95 -11.87
N MET A 82 -1.93 -5.19 -12.95
CA MET A 82 -0.61 -5.03 -13.55
C MET A 82 0.38 -4.40 -12.57
N GLU A 83 -0.01 -3.33 -11.88
CA GLU A 83 0.83 -2.66 -10.87
C GLU A 83 1.15 -3.61 -9.70
N ARG A 84 0.17 -4.38 -9.23
CA ARG A 84 0.39 -5.39 -8.18
C ARG A 84 1.40 -6.46 -8.61
N VAL A 85 1.28 -6.98 -9.83
CA VAL A 85 2.21 -7.98 -10.37
C VAL A 85 3.62 -7.40 -10.48
N GLU A 86 3.76 -6.16 -10.95
CA GLU A 86 5.06 -5.51 -11.04
C GLU A 86 5.70 -5.32 -9.65
N ASN A 87 4.90 -4.87 -8.67
CA ASN A 87 5.36 -4.66 -7.30
C ASN A 87 5.75 -5.96 -6.61
N GLU A 88 4.97 -7.03 -6.79
CA GLU A 88 5.32 -8.36 -6.28
C GLU A 88 6.66 -8.82 -6.87
N LEU A 89 6.86 -8.60 -8.16
CA LEU A 89 8.09 -8.99 -8.84
C LEU A 89 9.30 -8.19 -8.32
N LYS A 90 9.14 -6.88 -8.08
CA LYS A 90 10.16 -6.03 -7.42
C LYS A 90 10.49 -6.54 -6.02
N LEU A 91 9.47 -6.88 -5.22
CA LEU A 91 9.63 -7.42 -3.87
C LEU A 91 10.36 -8.76 -3.88
N ARG A 92 10.01 -9.68 -4.80
CA ARG A 92 10.70 -10.96 -4.95
C ARG A 92 12.17 -10.77 -5.28
N ARG A 93 12.51 -9.89 -6.23
CA ARG A 93 13.91 -9.57 -6.56
C ARG A 93 14.67 -9.01 -5.36
N ALA A 94 14.07 -8.08 -4.60
CA ALA A 94 14.69 -7.52 -3.41
C ALA A 94 14.91 -8.59 -2.32
N ALA A 95 13.93 -9.48 -2.12
CA ALA A 95 14.05 -10.60 -1.20
C ALA A 95 15.15 -11.58 -1.61
N GLU A 96 15.29 -11.89 -2.90
CA GLU A 96 16.39 -12.73 -3.41
C GLU A 96 17.76 -12.09 -3.19
N LEU A 97 17.89 -10.78 -3.42
CA LEU A 97 19.15 -10.06 -3.22
C LEU A 97 19.54 -10.06 -1.73
N ASN A 98 18.59 -9.75 -0.85
CA ASN A 98 18.78 -9.84 0.60
C ASN A 98 19.13 -11.26 1.06
N ALA A 99 18.52 -12.30 0.47
CA ALA A 99 18.83 -13.68 0.80
C ALA A 99 20.27 -14.05 0.42
N ARG A 100 20.76 -13.58 -0.73
CA ARG A 100 22.16 -13.74 -1.15
C ARG A 100 23.12 -13.01 -0.20
N ASP A 101 22.80 -11.77 0.18
CA ASP A 101 23.62 -11.00 1.11
C ASP A 101 23.70 -11.66 2.50
N LEU A 102 22.57 -12.18 3.01
CA LEU A 102 22.55 -12.94 4.25
C LEU A 102 23.35 -14.24 4.15
N ALA A 103 23.31 -14.94 3.02
CA ALA A 103 24.11 -16.13 2.79
C ALA A 103 25.62 -15.79 2.80
N TYR A 104 26.01 -14.71 2.12
CA TYR A 104 27.39 -14.22 2.11
C TYR A 104 27.87 -13.83 3.52
N LEU A 105 27.05 -13.11 4.28
CA LEU A 105 27.39 -12.72 5.65
C LEU A 105 27.50 -13.94 6.59
N ARG A 106 26.65 -14.96 6.41
CA ARG A 106 26.74 -16.22 7.15
C ARG A 106 28.03 -16.96 6.82
N GLU A 107 28.38 -17.10 5.55
CA GLU A 107 29.63 -17.72 5.12
C GLU A 107 30.85 -16.97 5.67
N LYS A 108 30.83 -15.63 5.61
CA LYS A 108 31.87 -14.80 6.20
C LYS A 108 31.99 -14.99 7.72
N LEU A 109 30.88 -15.15 8.43
CA LEU A 109 30.87 -15.43 9.87
C LEU A 109 31.46 -16.81 10.19
N GLU A 110 31.05 -17.85 9.46
CA GLU A 110 31.55 -19.21 9.67
C GLU A 110 33.05 -19.30 9.37
N THR A 111 33.53 -18.63 8.33
CA THR A 111 34.97 -18.58 8.01
C THR A 111 35.78 -17.83 9.06
N GLU A 112 35.27 -16.77 9.68
CA GLU A 112 35.93 -16.11 10.82
C GLU A 112 35.92 -17.01 12.08
N ARG A 113 34.87 -17.81 12.28
CA ARG A 113 34.76 -18.76 13.40
C ARG A 113 35.75 -19.91 13.26
N THR A 114 35.97 -20.43 12.06
CA THR A 114 36.97 -21.50 11.82
C THR A 114 38.40 -21.00 11.96
N LYS A 115 38.69 -19.74 11.56
CA LYS A 115 40.01 -19.12 11.80
C LYS A 115 40.32 -18.93 13.28
N GLY A 116 39.30 -18.74 14.12
CA GLY A 116 39.45 -18.68 15.59
C GLY A 116 39.63 -20.04 16.26
N ALA A 117 39.39 -21.14 15.55
CA ALA A 117 39.49 -22.51 16.06
C ALA A 117 40.86 -23.18 15.80
N ASP A 118 41.78 -22.51 15.11
CA ASP A 118 43.17 -22.95 14.95
C ASP A 118 44.06 -22.67 16.18
N LEU A 119 43.48 -22.18 17.29
CA LEU A 119 44.14 -22.21 18.59
C LEU A 119 43.81 -23.54 19.26
N PRO A 120 44.78 -24.45 19.48
CA PRO A 120 44.48 -25.76 20.03
C PRO A 120 43.89 -25.63 21.44
N ASP A 121 42.80 -26.36 21.70
CA ASP A 121 42.30 -26.74 23.02
C ASP A 121 43.43 -27.47 23.77
N TYR A 122 44.34 -26.72 24.38
CA TYR A 122 45.27 -27.25 25.36
C TYR A 122 44.57 -27.23 26.71
N ILE A 123 44.04 -28.39 27.10
CA ILE A 123 43.67 -28.70 28.48
C ILE A 123 44.99 -28.93 29.25
N PRO A 124 45.40 -28.10 30.21
CA PRO A 124 46.51 -28.44 31.09
C PRO A 124 45.97 -29.31 32.23
N SER A 125 46.15 -30.62 32.08
CA SER A 125 46.24 -31.53 33.22
C SER A 125 47.68 -31.59 33.71
N SER A 126 47.83 -31.67 35.03
CA SER A 126 49.05 -31.84 35.86
C SER A 126 49.88 -30.59 36.20
N GLU A 127 49.95 -30.36 37.52
CA GLU A 127 51.19 -30.42 38.32
C GLU A 127 52.34 -29.46 37.94
N GLU A 128 52.60 -28.57 38.91
CA GLU A 128 53.90 -28.02 39.30
C GLU A 128 54.78 -27.41 38.21
N ILE A 129 54.63 -26.10 37.97
CA ILE A 129 55.76 -25.21 37.67
C ILE A 129 55.63 -23.93 38.50
N GLU A 130 56.74 -23.62 39.17
CA GLU A 130 56.99 -22.48 40.04
C GLU A 130 56.86 -21.13 39.31
N ASP A 131 56.38 -20.14 40.08
CA ASP A 131 56.72 -18.71 40.09
C ASP A 131 57.17 -18.02 38.77
N ASP A 132 56.25 -17.26 38.15
CA ASP A 132 56.59 -15.92 37.64
C ASP A 132 55.35 -15.00 37.64
N ARG A 133 55.00 -14.46 38.82
CA ARG A 133 53.97 -13.43 38.99
C ARG A 133 54.49 -12.05 38.58
N ALA A 134 54.66 -11.81 37.28
CA ALA A 134 54.99 -10.46 36.78
C ALA A 134 54.28 -10.04 35.48
N GLN A 135 53.54 -10.92 34.80
CA GLN A 135 52.91 -10.62 33.50
C GLN A 135 51.37 -10.61 33.54
N GLY A 136 50.78 -10.33 34.70
CA GLY A 136 49.32 -10.16 34.87
C GLY A 136 48.86 -8.70 34.96
N GLY A 137 49.79 -7.75 35.14
CA GLY A 137 49.48 -6.34 35.32
C GLY A 137 48.95 -5.69 34.04
N ASP A 138 49.71 -5.78 32.95
CA ASP A 138 49.41 -5.09 31.68
C ASP A 138 48.08 -5.49 31.06
N ILE A 139 47.70 -6.77 31.15
CA ILE A 139 46.44 -7.28 30.60
C ILE A 139 45.25 -6.82 31.46
N CYS A 140 45.41 -6.78 32.79
CA CYS A 140 44.38 -6.28 33.69
C CYS A 140 44.18 -4.76 33.54
N GLU A 141 45.27 -4.01 33.36
CA GLU A 141 45.22 -2.57 33.06
C GLU A 141 44.58 -2.30 31.71
N LEU A 142 44.96 -3.04 30.67
CA LEU A 142 44.37 -2.92 29.34
C LEU A 142 42.87 -3.24 29.37
N LYS A 143 42.47 -4.31 30.05
CA LYS A 143 41.06 -4.67 30.23
C LYS A 143 40.29 -3.54 30.91
N SER A 144 40.82 -3.01 32.02
CA SER A 144 40.17 -1.91 32.75
C SER A 144 40.07 -0.63 31.90
N SER A 145 41.07 -0.35 31.07
CA SER A 145 41.09 0.79 30.15
C SER A 145 40.04 0.64 29.04
N VAL A 146 39.92 -0.56 28.47
CA VAL A 146 38.88 -0.88 27.46
C VAL A 146 37.49 -0.79 28.07
N ASP A 147 37.28 -1.37 29.25
CA ASP A 147 35.99 -1.30 29.96
C ASP A 147 35.59 0.16 30.24
N GLN A 148 36.56 1.00 30.64
CA GLN A 148 36.35 2.42 30.86
C GLN A 148 36.04 3.17 29.55
N GLN A 149 36.70 2.84 28.44
CA GLN A 149 36.42 3.43 27.13
C GLN A 149 35.02 3.07 26.63
N VAL A 150 34.59 1.82 26.79
CA VAL A 150 33.24 1.37 26.41
C VAL A 150 32.18 2.12 27.22
N LEU A 151 32.39 2.29 28.53
CA LEU A 151 31.51 3.08 29.39
C LEU A 151 31.41 4.54 28.92
N ASN A 152 32.54 5.16 28.58
CA ASN A 152 32.57 6.54 28.09
C ASN A 152 31.84 6.70 26.74
N ILE A 153 31.98 5.74 25.82
CA ILE A 153 31.27 5.75 24.53
C ILE A 153 29.76 5.61 24.75
N LYS A 154 29.35 4.70 25.64
CA LYS A 154 27.94 4.47 25.97
C LYS A 154 27.29 5.74 26.54
N GLN A 155 27.98 6.45 27.44
CA GLN A 155 27.48 7.70 28.01
C GLN A 155 27.33 8.80 26.95
N LYS A 156 28.35 8.98 26.09
CA LYS A 156 28.29 9.99 25.02
C LYS A 156 27.14 9.73 24.04
N LEU A 157 26.89 8.47 23.69
CA LEU A 157 25.81 8.11 22.79
C LEU A 157 24.43 8.42 23.39
N GLU A 158 24.26 8.17 24.69
CA GLU A 158 23.04 8.47 25.44
C GLU A 158 22.79 9.99 25.48
N ASP A 159 23.83 10.77 25.75
CA ASP A 159 23.76 12.23 25.80
C ASP A 159 23.41 12.82 24.41
N GLU A 160 24.03 12.31 23.35
CA GLU A 160 23.72 12.70 21.96
C GLU A 160 22.28 12.35 21.58
N HIS A 161 21.79 11.17 21.96
CA HIS A 161 20.41 10.77 21.71
C HIS A 161 19.40 11.69 22.42
N GLN A 162 19.68 12.07 23.67
CA GLN A 162 18.85 13.03 24.40
C GLN A 162 18.86 14.42 23.75
N ILE A 163 20.01 14.89 23.26
CA ILE A 163 20.13 16.16 22.54
C ILE A 163 19.33 16.10 21.23
N LEU A 164 19.44 15.01 20.46
CA LEU A 164 18.69 14.81 19.22
C LEU A 164 17.18 14.81 19.48
N THR A 165 16.75 14.07 20.51
CA THR A 165 15.34 13.97 20.92
C THR A 165 14.77 15.33 21.32
N ARG A 166 15.55 16.13 22.07
CA ARG A 166 15.18 17.50 22.43
C ARG A 166 15.12 18.40 21.21
N ARG A 167 16.04 18.24 20.25
CA ARG A 167 16.08 19.02 19.00
C ARG A 167 14.89 18.72 18.09
N ILE A 168 14.49 17.46 17.98
CA ILE A 168 13.31 17.02 17.23
C ILE A 168 12.04 17.56 17.89
N ARG A 169 11.94 17.51 19.22
CA ARG A 169 10.81 18.08 19.96
C ARG A 169 10.75 19.62 19.88
N GLY A 170 11.90 20.28 19.83
CA GLY A 170 12.00 21.75 19.75
C GLY A 170 11.85 22.35 18.34
N ARG A 171 11.95 21.55 17.28
CA ARG A 171 11.70 21.97 15.89
C ARG A 171 10.26 21.65 15.48
N SER A 172 9.39 22.64 15.68
CA SER A 172 8.29 23.01 14.77
C SER A 172 7.14 22.06 14.44
N SER A 173 7.07 20.80 14.89
CA SER A 173 5.90 19.98 14.51
C SER A 173 4.63 20.30 15.30
N SER A 174 4.70 20.61 16.60
CA SER A 174 3.47 20.79 17.40
C SER A 174 2.77 22.12 17.11
N PHE A 175 3.52 23.22 17.02
CA PHE A 175 2.94 24.57 16.87
C PHE A 175 2.30 24.79 15.50
N GLU A 176 2.93 24.30 14.43
CA GLU A 176 2.36 24.39 13.07
C GLU A 176 1.12 23.49 12.92
N ILE A 177 1.09 22.33 13.58
CA ILE A 177 -0.09 21.46 13.64
C ILE A 177 -1.24 22.13 14.42
N ASP A 178 -0.94 22.79 15.54
CA ASP A 178 -1.95 23.48 16.34
C ASP A 178 -2.57 24.68 15.59
N ILE A 179 -1.76 25.43 14.83
CA ILE A 179 -2.25 26.50 13.94
C ILE A 179 -3.14 25.95 12.82
N LEU A 180 -2.69 24.87 12.15
CA LEU A 180 -3.45 24.24 11.06
C LEU A 180 -4.80 23.72 11.57
N LYS A 181 -4.81 23.07 12.74
CA LYS A 181 -6.02 22.58 13.38
C LYS A 181 -6.99 23.71 13.71
N GLY A 182 -6.50 24.81 14.30
CA GLY A 182 -7.33 26.00 14.57
C GLY A 182 -7.91 26.63 13.30
N THR A 183 -7.15 26.61 12.20
CA THR A 183 -7.59 27.15 10.91
C THR A 183 -8.69 26.28 10.29
N LEU A 184 -8.54 24.95 10.34
CA LEU A 184 -9.55 24.00 9.87
C LEU A 184 -10.85 24.06 10.69
N ASP A 185 -10.75 24.11 12.01
CA ASP A 185 -11.92 24.23 12.90
C ASP A 185 -12.72 25.53 12.62
N LEU A 186 -12.02 26.62 12.30
CA LEU A 186 -12.65 27.89 11.90
C LEU A 186 -13.37 27.75 10.55
N ALA A 187 -12.72 27.14 9.55
CA ALA A 187 -13.34 26.90 8.24
C ALA A 187 -14.58 26.01 8.32
N PHE A 188 -14.54 24.94 9.13
CA PHE A 188 -15.69 24.08 9.35
C PHE A 188 -16.85 24.78 10.06
N LYS A 189 -16.55 25.61 11.08
CA LYS A 189 -17.59 26.44 11.73
C LYS A 189 -18.21 27.45 10.77
N MET A 190 -17.40 28.07 9.91
CA MET A 190 -17.91 28.99 8.88
C MET A 190 -18.83 28.25 7.90
N LEU A 191 -18.44 27.05 7.45
CA LEU A 191 -19.26 26.20 6.56
C LEU A 191 -20.58 25.75 7.22
N GLN A 192 -20.58 25.47 8.52
CA GLN A 192 -21.79 25.09 9.25
C GLN A 192 -22.70 26.29 9.58
N SER A 193 -22.11 27.48 9.75
CA SER A 193 -22.85 28.72 10.02
C SER A 193 -23.36 29.41 8.77
N ALA A 194 -22.73 29.16 7.62
CA ALA A 194 -23.21 29.61 6.34
C ALA A 194 -24.17 28.55 5.79
N GLU A 195 -25.46 28.85 5.75
CA GLU A 195 -26.39 28.22 4.79
C GLU A 195 -25.88 28.55 3.38
N VAL A 196 -24.85 27.83 2.92
CA VAL A 196 -24.36 27.94 1.56
C VAL A 196 -25.36 27.21 0.68
N PHE A 197 -26.33 27.96 0.17
CA PHE A 197 -27.09 27.55 -0.98
C PHE A 197 -26.13 27.21 -2.13
N PRO A 198 -26.21 26.02 -2.74
CA PRO A 198 -25.40 25.69 -3.90
C PRO A 198 -25.67 26.71 -5.01
N LEU A 199 -24.62 27.39 -5.49
CA LEU A 199 -24.68 28.33 -6.61
C LEU A 199 -25.07 27.67 -7.94
N GLU A 200 -25.28 26.35 -7.96
CA GLU A 200 -25.62 25.55 -9.13
C GLU A 200 -27.10 25.66 -9.57
N LYS A 201 -27.94 26.47 -8.91
CA LYS A 201 -29.36 26.65 -9.27
C LYS A 201 -29.77 28.04 -9.76
N GLN A 202 -28.83 28.92 -10.11
CA GLN A 202 -29.16 30.28 -10.59
C GLN A 202 -29.10 30.50 -12.12
N TRP A 203 -29.09 29.44 -12.91
CA TRP A 203 -29.32 29.54 -14.36
C TRP A 203 -30.68 28.91 -14.71
N THR A 204 -31.74 29.67 -14.45
CA THR A 204 -33.06 29.53 -15.10
C THR A 204 -33.44 30.88 -15.68
#